data_AF-A0A3M6U069-F1
#
_entry.id   AF-A0A3M6U069-F1
#
_cell.length_a   1.000
_cell.length_b   1.000
_cell.length_c   1.000
_cell.angle_alpha   90.00
_cell.angle_beta   90.00
_cell.angle_gamma   90.00
#
_symmetry.space_group_name_H-M   'P 1'
#
loop_
_entity.id
_entity.type
_entity.pdbx_description
1 polymer ?
#
loop_
_entity_poly.entity_id
_entity_poly.type
_entity_poly.pdbx_seq_one_letter_code
_entity_poly.pdbx_strand_id
1 'polypeptide(L)'
;MVILTALRKETSLHPPTRLLLRNLATTDLLVGLFLEPLDVVYLLSVIHQDWYLCRVAETTTFIVGYTLGPVSLWTATAISFDRLLALKLAIRHSEVVTIKKTYAVITTFWVMSIVLSSSYVIESLVSFWYSHLTVASCLAISIPSYAVIFRWLRRQQTRVIHGNSRQQQRDEITMLRIARYRKTVSNILWVKLSLIMCYSPYGVASVLFFSSPSSSLFLPWQMTMSVVFVNSTLNPFLYCWKIREVRKAVKSTFKQS
;
A
#
# COMPACT_ATOMS: atom_id res chain seq x y z
N MET A 1 -15.94 0.74 -3.95
CA MET A 1 -16.99 0.62 -2.90
C MET A 1 -17.12 -0.79 -2.33
N VAL A 2 -17.29 -1.83 -3.14
CA VAL A 2 -17.50 -3.23 -2.68
C VAL A 2 -16.47 -3.72 -1.65
N ILE A 3 -15.19 -3.41 -1.82
CA ILE A 3 -14.11 -3.83 -0.91
C ILE A 3 -14.17 -3.12 0.44
N LEU A 4 -14.56 -1.84 0.48
CA LEU A 4 -14.74 -1.10 1.74
C LEU A 4 -15.91 -1.68 2.54
N THR A 5 -17.01 -2.03 1.87
CA THR A 5 -18.16 -2.73 2.48
C THR A 5 -17.80 -4.15 2.93
N ALA A 6 -17.04 -4.89 2.13
CA ALA A 6 -16.57 -6.23 2.48
C ALA A 6 -15.64 -6.20 3.70
N LEU A 7 -14.66 -5.30 3.71
CA LEU A 7 -13.77 -5.08 4.85
C LEU A 7 -14.52 -4.57 6.08
N ARG A 8 -15.64 -3.85 5.93
CA ARG A 8 -16.49 -3.45 7.06
C ARG A 8 -17.21 -4.65 7.69
N LYS A 9 -17.65 -5.61 6.87
CA LYS A 9 -18.37 -6.81 7.31
C LYS A 9 -17.46 -7.94 7.81
N GLU A 10 -16.18 -7.97 7.44
CA GLU A 10 -15.26 -9.05 7.83
C GLU A 10 -14.81 -8.91 9.29
N THR A 11 -15.25 -9.84 10.15
CA THR A 11 -14.91 -9.88 11.57
C THR A 11 -13.76 -10.81 11.88
N SER A 12 -13.31 -11.63 10.91
CA SER A 12 -12.23 -12.60 11.13
C SER A 12 -10.83 -11.98 11.23
N LEU A 13 -10.69 -10.71 10.86
CA LEU A 13 -9.43 -9.96 10.86
C LEU A 13 -9.32 -9.12 12.13
N HIS A 14 -8.11 -9.04 12.70
CA HIS A 14 -7.83 -8.18 13.84
C HIS A 14 -8.23 -6.71 13.50
N PRO A 15 -9.03 -6.03 14.34
CA PRO A 15 -9.64 -4.74 13.98
C PRO A 15 -8.64 -3.65 13.52
N PRO A 16 -7.46 -3.49 14.14
CA PRO A 16 -6.36 -2.66 13.63
C PRO A 16 -5.90 -2.97 12.20
N THR A 17 -5.65 -4.23 11.85
CA THR A 17 -5.19 -4.55 10.49
C THR A 17 -6.29 -4.26 9.46
N ARG A 18 -7.54 -4.53 9.83
CA ARG A 18 -8.70 -4.22 8.97
C ARG A 18 -8.80 -2.73 8.69
N LEU A 19 -8.49 -1.89 9.67
CA LEU A 19 -8.44 -0.44 9.50
C LEU A 19 -7.32 -0.01 8.55
N LEU A 20 -6.12 -0.59 8.67
CA LEU A 20 -5.01 -0.31 7.74
C LEU A 20 -5.33 -0.74 6.31
N LEU A 21 -5.91 -1.93 6.11
CA LEU A 21 -6.36 -2.39 4.78
C LEU A 21 -7.45 -1.47 4.20
N ARG A 22 -8.35 -0.97 5.05
CA ARG A 22 -9.36 0.00 4.64
C ARG A 22 -8.72 1.32 4.21
N ASN A 23 -7.71 1.81 4.94
CA ASN A 23 -6.99 3.03 4.57
C ASN A 23 -6.30 2.85 3.20
N LEU A 24 -5.62 1.71 3.00
CA LEU A 24 -4.98 1.38 1.74
C LEU A 24 -5.97 1.32 0.57
N ALA A 25 -7.12 0.65 0.76
CA ALA A 25 -8.19 0.63 -0.24
C ALA A 25 -8.84 2.01 -0.45
N THR A 26 -8.78 2.90 0.54
CA THR A 26 -9.29 4.28 0.40
C THR A 26 -8.32 5.12 -0.43
N THR A 27 -7.01 5.02 -0.19
CA THR A 27 -6.01 5.70 -1.03
C THR A 27 -6.09 5.20 -2.47
N ASP A 28 -6.22 3.89 -2.68
CA ASP A 28 -6.36 3.29 -4.02
C ASP A 28 -7.63 3.82 -4.75
N LEU A 29 -8.75 3.93 -4.02
CA LEU A 29 -10.00 4.47 -4.57
C LEU A 29 -9.90 5.96 -4.92
N LEU A 30 -9.25 6.75 -4.08
CA LEU A 30 -9.07 8.19 -4.32
C LEU A 30 -8.17 8.44 -5.54
N VAL A 31 -7.18 7.57 -5.79
CA VAL A 31 -6.38 7.63 -7.01
C VAL A 31 -7.26 7.44 -8.25
N GLY A 32 -8.06 6.36 -8.30
CA GLY A 32 -8.92 6.11 -9.46
C GLY A 32 -10.07 7.12 -9.63
N LEU A 33 -10.59 7.68 -8.53
CA LEU A 33 -11.73 8.61 -8.58
C LEU A 33 -11.31 10.05 -8.88
N PHE A 34 -10.15 10.49 -8.40
CA PHE A 34 -9.71 11.88 -8.51
C PHE A 34 -8.47 12.05 -9.37
N LEU A 35 -7.40 11.28 -9.13
CA LEU A 35 -6.14 11.45 -9.87
C LEU A 35 -6.26 11.06 -11.34
N GLU A 36 -6.90 9.93 -11.66
CA GLU A 36 -7.09 9.51 -13.05
C GLU A 36 -7.90 10.55 -13.87
N PRO A 37 -9.07 11.04 -13.42
CA PRO A 37 -9.78 12.09 -14.16
C PRO A 37 -9.03 13.42 -14.23
N LEU A 38 -8.30 13.80 -13.17
CA LEU A 38 -7.51 15.04 -13.17
C LEU A 38 -6.38 15.00 -14.20
N ASP A 39 -5.74 13.84 -14.38
CA ASP A 39 -4.69 13.65 -15.40
C ASP A 39 -5.27 13.75 -16.83
N VAL A 40 -6.50 13.25 -17.05
CA VAL A 40 -7.22 13.44 -18.32
C VAL A 40 -7.54 14.92 -18.56
N VAL A 41 -8.05 15.63 -17.54
CA VAL A 41 -8.32 17.08 -17.63
C VAL A 41 -7.04 17.85 -17.94
N TYR A 42 -5.93 17.47 -17.30
CA TYR A 42 -4.62 18.04 -17.58
C TYR A 42 -4.23 17.82 -19.05
N LEU A 43 -4.29 16.59 -19.57
CA LEU A 43 -3.95 16.32 -20.96
C LEU A 43 -4.85 17.09 -21.95
N LEU A 44 -6.16 17.16 -21.69
CA LEU A 44 -7.10 17.92 -22.50
C LEU A 44 -6.79 19.42 -22.48
N SER A 45 -6.44 19.97 -21.31
CA SER A 45 -6.10 21.39 -21.19
C SER A 45 -4.83 21.76 -21.98
N VAL A 46 -3.86 20.84 -22.07
CA VAL A 46 -2.67 20.99 -22.92
C VAL A 46 -3.06 21.01 -24.40
N ILE A 47 -3.94 20.10 -24.83
CA ILE A 47 -4.40 20.00 -26.23
C ILE A 47 -5.20 21.26 -26.64
N HIS A 48 -6.09 21.73 -25.76
CA HIS A 48 -6.92 22.91 -26.01
C HIS A 48 -6.22 24.24 -25.74
N GLN A 49 -4.95 24.21 -25.31
CA GLN A 49 -4.15 25.39 -24.98
C GLN A 49 -4.77 26.27 -23.88
N ASP A 50 -5.54 25.67 -22.97
CA ASP A 50 -6.05 26.35 -21.78
C ASP A 50 -4.99 26.31 -20.68
N TRP A 51 -4.10 27.31 -20.69
CA TRP A 51 -2.96 27.39 -19.77
C TRP A 51 -3.37 27.56 -18.30
N TYR A 52 -4.54 28.15 -18.04
CA TYR A 52 -5.03 28.30 -16.68
C TYR A 52 -5.48 26.94 -16.12
N LEU A 53 -6.34 26.22 -16.86
CA LEU A 53 -6.76 24.88 -16.46
C LEU A 53 -5.58 23.90 -16.41
N CYS A 54 -4.62 24.03 -17.32
CA CYS A 54 -3.39 23.23 -17.34
C CYS A 54 -2.61 23.36 -16.03
N ARG A 55 -2.30 24.58 -15.60
CA ARG A 55 -1.55 24.81 -14.36
C ARG A 55 -2.31 24.31 -13.13
N VAL A 56 -3.62 24.52 -13.08
CA VAL A 56 -4.46 24.09 -11.95
C VAL A 56 -4.53 22.56 -11.90
N ALA A 57 -4.78 21.90 -13.03
CA ALA A 57 -4.87 20.45 -13.11
C ALA A 57 -3.53 19.78 -12.80
N GLU A 58 -2.42 20.31 -13.33
CA GLU A 58 -1.06 19.85 -13.04
C GLU A 58 -0.76 19.93 -11.54
N THR A 59 -0.89 21.12 -10.95
CA THR A 59 -0.59 21.37 -9.53
C THR A 59 -1.43 20.46 -8.63
N THR A 60 -2.72 20.32 -8.94
CA THR A 60 -3.63 19.46 -8.18
C THR A 60 -3.22 17.99 -8.30
N THR A 61 -2.85 17.53 -9.50
CA THR A 61 -2.43 16.15 -9.75
C THR A 61 -1.17 15.82 -8.95
N PHE A 62 -0.17 16.70 -8.94
CA PHE A 62 1.06 16.48 -8.16
C PHE A 62 0.80 16.50 -6.66
N ILE A 63 0.06 17.49 -6.13
CA ILE A 63 -0.24 17.56 -4.69
C ILE A 63 -0.99 16.31 -4.22
N VAL A 64 -2.03 15.90 -4.96
CA VAL A 64 -2.82 14.72 -4.60
C VAL A 64 -1.99 13.44 -4.77
N GLY A 65 -1.15 13.34 -5.81
CA GLY A 65 -0.26 12.20 -6.05
C GLY A 65 0.80 12.03 -4.96
N TYR A 66 1.49 13.12 -4.59
CA TYR A 66 2.45 13.16 -3.50
C TYR A 66 1.81 13.01 -2.12
N THR A 67 0.47 13.14 -2.00
CA THR A 67 -0.25 12.81 -0.77
C THR A 67 -0.59 11.33 -0.73
N LEU A 68 -1.32 10.83 -1.73
CA LEU A 68 -1.90 9.49 -1.71
C LEU A 68 -0.85 8.38 -1.81
N GLY A 69 0.21 8.59 -2.60
CA GLY A 69 1.27 7.59 -2.78
C GLY A 69 2.03 7.29 -1.49
N PRO A 70 2.61 8.31 -0.82
CA PRO A 70 3.23 8.15 0.48
C PRO A 70 2.30 7.55 1.55
N VAL A 71 1.04 7.99 1.66
CA VAL A 71 0.09 7.39 2.61
C VAL A 71 -0.11 5.90 2.33
N SER A 72 -0.22 5.50 1.06
CA SER A 72 -0.32 4.09 0.65
C SER A 72 0.93 3.29 1.05
N LEU A 73 2.13 3.79 0.77
CA LEU A 73 3.40 3.15 1.13
C LEU A 73 3.61 3.02 2.65
N TRP A 74 3.29 4.07 3.41
CA TRP A 74 3.34 4.06 4.87
C TRP A 74 2.34 3.07 5.45
N THR A 75 1.14 3.00 4.90
CA THR A 75 0.10 2.04 5.30
C THR A 75 0.54 0.60 5.02
N ALA A 76 1.08 0.31 3.83
CA ALA A 76 1.60 -1.02 3.48
C ALA A 76 2.77 -1.44 4.39
N THR A 77 3.61 -0.48 4.79
CA THR A 77 4.70 -0.70 5.75
C THR A 77 4.17 -0.99 7.15
N ALA A 78 3.17 -0.23 7.60
CA ALA A 78 2.49 -0.46 8.87
C ALA A 78 1.82 -1.84 8.93
N ILE A 79 1.22 -2.32 7.84
CA ILE A 79 0.68 -3.69 7.76
C ILE A 79 1.79 -4.73 7.91
N SER A 80 2.94 -4.52 7.27
CA SER A 80 4.09 -5.42 7.35
C SER A 80 4.64 -5.49 8.78
N PHE A 81 4.74 -4.34 9.45
CA PHE A 81 5.15 -4.23 10.84
C PHE A 81 4.13 -4.85 11.81
N ASP A 82 2.83 -4.62 11.61
CA ASP A 82 1.75 -5.26 12.39
C ASP A 82 1.82 -6.79 12.31
N ARG A 83 2.12 -7.35 11.13
CA ARG A 83 2.34 -8.80 10.96
C ARG A 83 3.56 -9.29 11.73
N LEU A 84 4.67 -8.56 11.69
CA LEU A 84 5.84 -8.89 12.50
C LEU A 84 5.51 -8.87 14.00
N LEU A 85 4.74 -7.89 14.45
CA LEU A 85 4.37 -7.74 15.85
C LEU A 85 3.41 -8.85 16.31
N ALA A 86 2.42 -9.20 15.47
CA ALA A 86 1.53 -10.33 15.71
C ALA A 86 2.32 -11.65 15.86
N LEU A 87 3.40 -11.81 15.09
CA LEU A 87 4.28 -12.96 15.17
C LEU A 87 5.08 -13.01 16.48
N LYS A 88 5.65 -11.88 16.90
CA LYS A 88 6.53 -11.80 18.07
C LYS A 88 5.77 -11.81 19.39
N LEU A 89 4.63 -11.14 19.44
CA LEU A 89 3.89 -10.92 20.68
C LEU A 89 2.71 -11.87 20.88
N ALA A 90 2.28 -12.60 19.84
CA ALA A 90 1.22 -13.61 19.85
C ALA A 90 -0.02 -13.22 20.69
N ILE A 91 -0.01 -13.49 22.00
CA ILE A 91 -1.08 -13.20 22.96
C ILE A 91 -1.17 -11.70 23.32
N ARG A 92 -0.04 -10.98 23.43
CA ARG A 92 0.00 -9.54 23.79
C ARG A 92 -0.18 -8.60 22.60
N HIS A 93 -0.38 -9.14 21.39
CA HIS A 93 -0.56 -8.33 20.19
C HIS A 93 -1.79 -7.41 20.28
N SER A 94 -2.89 -7.92 20.82
CA SER A 94 -4.13 -7.16 21.03
C SER A 94 -4.02 -6.07 22.11
N GLU A 95 -3.13 -6.25 23.09
CA GLU A 95 -2.84 -5.24 24.13
C GLU A 95 -1.98 -4.09 23.58
N VAL A 96 -0.99 -4.42 22.73
CA VAL A 96 -0.05 -3.44 22.20
C VAL A 96 -0.65 -2.66 21.02
N VAL A 97 -1.28 -3.37 20.08
CA VAL A 97 -1.88 -2.79 18.87
C VAL A 97 -3.37 -2.56 19.09
N THR A 98 -3.71 -1.38 19.57
CA THR A 98 -5.11 -0.97 19.77
C THR A 98 -5.62 -0.15 18.60
N ILE A 99 -6.93 -0.22 18.35
CA ILE A 99 -7.56 0.53 17.25
C ILE A 99 -7.36 2.05 17.39
N LYS A 100 -7.33 2.57 18.63
CA LYS A 100 -7.08 4.00 18.93
C LYS A 100 -5.69 4.42 18.47
N LYS A 101 -4.66 3.62 18.78
CA LYS A 101 -3.28 3.88 18.33
C LYS A 101 -3.18 3.79 16.80
N THR A 102 -3.87 2.84 16.17
CA THR A 102 -3.89 2.73 14.71
C THR A 102 -4.54 3.93 14.03
N TYR A 103 -5.63 4.47 14.58
CA TYR A 103 -6.22 5.73 14.08
C TYR A 103 -5.24 6.90 14.19
N ALA A 104 -4.54 7.02 15.32
CA ALA A 104 -3.51 8.06 15.49
C ALA A 104 -2.41 7.94 14.42
N VAL A 105 -1.89 6.72 14.20
CA VAL A 105 -0.86 6.44 13.17
C VAL A 105 -1.34 6.78 11.75
N ILE A 106 -2.58 6.43 11.40
CA ILE A 106 -3.14 6.76 10.08
C ILE A 106 -3.28 8.29 9.95
N THR A 107 -3.77 8.96 10.99
CA THR A 107 -3.92 10.42 10.99
C THR A 107 -2.57 11.12 10.83
N THR A 108 -1.51 10.63 11.48
CA THR A 108 -0.16 11.19 11.30
C THR A 108 0.35 10.98 9.88
N PHE A 109 0.08 9.83 9.25
CA PHE A 109 0.44 9.63 7.84
C PHE A 109 -0.25 10.64 6.93
N TRP A 110 -1.56 10.84 7.08
CA TRP A 110 -2.31 11.81 6.29
C TRP A 110 -1.83 13.24 6.47
N VAL A 111 -1.70 13.70 7.73
CA VAL A 111 -1.27 15.07 8.04
C VAL A 111 0.13 15.33 7.50
N MET A 112 1.09 14.43 7.76
CA MET A 112 2.46 14.56 7.25
C MET A 112 2.49 14.61 5.73
N SER A 113 1.73 13.74 5.06
CA SER A 113 1.68 13.72 3.60
C SER A 113 1.05 14.97 3.01
N ILE A 114 -0.04 15.49 3.58
CA ILE A 114 -0.68 16.73 3.09
C ILE A 114 0.27 17.92 3.25
N VAL A 115 0.89 18.08 4.42
CA VAL A 115 1.80 19.20 4.70
C VAL A 115 2.99 19.17 3.73
N LEU A 116 3.64 18.01 3.58
CA LEU A 116 4.82 17.89 2.72
C LEU A 116 4.46 17.99 1.23
N SER A 117 3.30 17.50 0.81
CA SER A 117 2.84 17.65 -0.59
C SER A 117 2.46 19.08 -0.94
N SER A 118 1.92 19.85 0.01
CA SER A 118 1.56 21.25 -0.22
C SER A 118 2.80 22.11 -0.49
N SER A 119 3.97 21.67 0.00
CA SER A 119 5.24 22.35 -0.29
C SER A 119 5.61 22.36 -1.78
N TYR A 120 5.00 21.50 -2.61
CA TYR A 120 5.16 21.47 -4.06
C TYR A 120 4.94 22.84 -4.72
N VAL A 121 3.98 23.63 -4.22
CA VAL A 121 3.64 24.95 -4.77
C VAL A 121 4.76 25.97 -4.53
N ILE A 122 5.56 25.77 -3.47
CA ILE A 122 6.67 26.65 -3.11
C ILE A 122 7.94 26.15 -3.79
N GLU A 123 8.27 24.88 -3.59
CA GLU A 123 9.50 24.24 -4.07
C GLU A 123 9.24 22.77 -4.44
N SER A 124 9.19 22.47 -5.74
CA SER A 124 8.92 21.13 -6.26
C SER A 124 9.96 20.09 -5.83
N LEU A 125 11.21 20.53 -5.57
CA LEU A 125 12.30 19.70 -5.07
C LEU A 125 12.00 19.07 -3.70
N VAL A 126 11.27 19.78 -2.82
CA VAL A 126 10.93 19.24 -1.49
C VAL A 126 10.03 18.01 -1.63
N SER A 127 9.02 18.08 -2.50
CA SER A 127 8.11 16.97 -2.78
C SER A 127 8.83 15.81 -3.48
N PHE A 128 9.79 16.11 -4.37
CA PHE A 128 10.65 15.13 -5.01
C PHE A 128 11.47 14.32 -3.98
N TRP A 129 12.21 15.00 -3.09
CA TRP A 129 13.00 14.35 -2.05
C TRP A 129 12.12 13.58 -1.06
N TYR A 130 10.99 14.16 -0.67
CA TYR A 130 10.02 13.50 0.21
C TYR A 130 9.54 12.15 -0.34
N SER A 131 9.21 12.09 -1.62
CA SER A 131 8.77 10.84 -2.28
C SER A 131 9.86 9.77 -2.24
N HIS A 132 11.11 10.13 -2.59
CA HIS A 132 12.24 9.20 -2.58
C HIS A 132 12.60 8.71 -1.17
N LEU A 133 12.61 9.61 -0.18
CA LEU A 133 12.83 9.25 1.22
C LEU A 133 11.73 8.33 1.76
N THR A 134 10.48 8.53 1.32
CA THR A 134 9.37 7.65 1.68
C THR A 134 9.57 6.25 1.11
N VAL A 135 9.96 6.12 -0.17
CA VAL A 135 10.24 4.80 -0.77
C VAL A 135 11.42 4.12 -0.07
N ALA A 136 12.51 4.86 0.19
CA ALA A 136 13.70 4.32 0.85
C ALA A 136 13.40 3.81 2.26
N SER A 137 12.71 4.60 3.08
CA SER A 137 12.31 4.20 4.44
C SER A 137 11.32 3.03 4.46
N CYS A 138 10.37 3.01 3.52
CA CYS A 138 9.43 1.92 3.30
C CYS A 138 10.14 0.57 3.02
N LEU A 139 11.21 0.60 2.22
CA LEU A 139 12.07 -0.56 1.95
C LEU A 139 12.90 -0.95 3.17
N ALA A 140 13.57 0.02 3.81
CA ALA A 140 14.45 -0.18 4.95
C ALA A 140 13.72 -0.82 6.14
N ILE A 141 12.45 -0.47 6.39
CA ILE A 141 11.64 -1.06 7.46
C ILE A 141 11.13 -2.46 7.06
N SER A 142 10.77 -2.64 5.80
CA SER A 142 10.05 -3.85 5.39
C SER A 142 10.94 -5.03 5.10
N ILE A 143 12.12 -4.83 4.50
CA ILE A 143 13.06 -5.92 4.22
C ILE A 143 13.40 -6.70 5.51
N PRO A 144 13.79 -6.06 6.63
CA PRO A 144 14.02 -6.77 7.89
C PRO A 144 12.77 -7.45 8.43
N SER A 145 11.59 -6.81 8.34
CA SER A 145 10.35 -7.37 8.84
C SER A 145 10.00 -8.70 8.16
N TYR A 146 10.07 -8.75 6.82
CA TYR A 146 9.82 -9.96 6.06
C TYR A 146 10.94 -10.99 6.26
N ALA A 147 12.20 -10.56 6.32
CA ALA A 147 13.32 -11.47 6.59
C ALA A 147 13.15 -12.19 7.93
N VAL A 148 12.75 -11.48 8.99
CA VAL A 148 12.48 -12.07 10.30
C VAL A 148 11.27 -13.02 10.23
N ILE A 149 10.17 -12.62 9.59
CA ILE A 149 8.98 -13.47 9.45
C ILE A 149 9.32 -14.76 8.70
N PHE A 150 10.02 -14.69 7.56
CA PHE A 150 10.37 -15.87 6.77
C PHE A 150 11.41 -16.76 7.47
N ARG A 151 12.39 -16.18 8.20
CA ARG A 151 13.32 -16.98 9.02
C ARG A 151 12.58 -17.72 10.14
N TRP A 152 11.65 -17.05 10.81
CA TRP A 152 10.82 -17.69 11.83
C TRP A 152 9.97 -18.82 11.24
N LEU A 153 9.34 -18.57 10.09
CA LEU A 153 8.52 -19.57 9.38
C LEU A 153 9.33 -20.82 9.02
N ARG A 154 10.55 -20.65 8.47
CA ARG A 154 11.46 -21.77 8.16
C ARG A 154 11.83 -22.55 9.42
N ARG A 155 12.23 -21.84 10.49
CA ARG A 155 12.61 -22.48 11.77
C ARG A 155 11.47 -23.31 12.36
N GLN A 156 10.24 -22.80 12.33
CA GLN A 156 9.08 -23.54 12.82
C GLN A 156 8.75 -24.76 11.95
N GLN A 157 8.86 -24.62 10.63
CA GLN A 157 8.67 -25.75 9.71
C GLN A 157 9.67 -26.88 9.98
N THR A 158 10.96 -26.56 10.20
CA THR A 158 11.97 -27.57 10.54
C THR A 158 11.69 -28.25 11.87
N ARG A 159 11.24 -27.50 12.89
CA ARG A 159 10.90 -28.06 14.22
C ARG A 159 9.73 -29.04 14.18
N VAL A 160 8.72 -28.76 13.37
CA VAL A 160 7.55 -29.64 13.21
C VAL A 160 7.92 -30.91 12.43
N ILE A 161 8.78 -30.81 11.40
CA ILE A 161 9.23 -31.98 10.62
C ILE A 161 10.10 -32.93 11.46
N HIS A 162 10.90 -32.41 12.39
CA HIS A 162 11.80 -33.21 13.24
C HIS A 162 11.20 -33.54 14.62
N GLY A 163 9.90 -33.27 14.84
CA GLY A 163 9.20 -33.56 16.11
C GLY A 163 8.85 -35.05 16.27
N ASN A 164 8.80 -35.54 17.51
CA ASN A 164 8.45 -36.94 17.83
C ASN A 164 7.00 -37.29 17.41
N SER A 165 6.79 -38.51 16.90
CA SER A 165 5.50 -39.02 16.37
C SER A 165 4.31 -39.00 17.34
N ARG A 166 4.51 -38.77 18.65
CA ARG A 166 3.45 -38.72 19.67
C ARG A 166 2.55 -37.48 19.59
N GLN A 167 2.90 -36.46 18.80
CA GLN A 167 2.14 -35.19 18.68
C GLN A 167 1.64 -34.87 17.27
N GLN A 168 1.56 -35.89 16.41
CA GLN A 168 1.26 -35.80 14.99
C GLN A 168 0.00 -34.97 14.64
N GLN A 169 -1.09 -35.10 15.41
CA GLN A 169 -2.32 -34.31 15.18
C GLN A 169 -2.17 -32.83 15.57
N ARG A 170 -1.39 -32.52 16.61
CA ARG A 170 -1.11 -31.14 17.05
C ARG A 170 -0.14 -30.44 16.08
N ASP A 171 0.80 -31.21 15.56
CA ASP A 171 1.77 -30.77 14.55
C ASP A 171 1.12 -30.49 13.21
N GLU A 172 0.14 -31.31 12.79
CA GLU A 172 -0.65 -31.08 11.58
C GLU A 172 -1.46 -29.76 11.65
N ILE A 173 -2.19 -29.53 12.74
CA ILE A 173 -2.95 -28.28 12.96
C ILE A 173 -2.00 -27.06 12.96
N THR A 174 -0.83 -27.20 13.56
CA THR A 174 0.20 -26.16 13.62
C THR A 174 0.77 -25.87 12.22
N MET A 175 1.08 -26.90 11.44
CA MET A 175 1.57 -26.78 10.07
C MET A 175 0.53 -26.10 9.16
N LEU A 176 -0.76 -26.45 9.28
CA LEU A 176 -1.85 -25.80 8.57
C LEU A 176 -1.99 -24.31 8.95
N ARG A 177 -1.77 -23.95 10.22
CA ARG A 177 -1.78 -22.54 10.67
C ARG A 177 -0.59 -21.77 10.11
N ILE A 178 0.60 -22.35 10.13
CA ILE A 178 1.83 -21.79 9.57
C ILE A 178 1.70 -21.57 8.05
N ALA A 179 1.18 -22.56 7.32
CA ALA A 179 0.96 -22.46 5.87
C ALA A 179 -0.03 -21.33 5.52
N ARG A 180 -1.14 -21.22 6.25
CA ARG A 180 -2.10 -20.11 6.10
C ARG A 180 -1.48 -18.74 6.39
N TYR A 181 -0.69 -18.64 7.46
CA TYR A 181 -0.01 -17.40 7.82
C TYR A 181 1.03 -17.00 6.75
N ARG A 182 1.86 -17.95 6.30
CA ARG A 182 2.83 -17.75 5.21
C ARG A 182 2.16 -17.25 3.93
N LYS A 183 1.02 -17.85 3.55
CA LYS A 183 0.24 -17.40 2.38
C LYS A 183 -0.24 -15.97 2.55
N THR A 184 -0.76 -15.62 3.73
CA THR A 184 -1.23 -14.25 4.03
C THR A 184 -0.09 -13.24 3.93
N VAL A 185 1.05 -13.49 4.58
CA VAL A 185 2.24 -12.62 4.52
C VAL A 185 2.77 -12.50 3.10
N SER A 186 2.83 -13.60 2.35
CA SER A 186 3.26 -13.58 0.95
C SER A 186 2.32 -12.75 0.07
N ASN A 187 1.00 -12.83 0.28
CA ASN A 187 0.05 -12.02 -0.45
C ASN A 187 0.21 -10.51 -0.17
N ILE A 188 0.43 -10.14 1.09
CA ILE A 188 0.71 -8.74 1.48
C ILE A 188 2.02 -8.27 0.85
N LEU A 189 3.06 -9.10 0.87
CA LEU A 189 4.34 -8.81 0.21
C LEU A 189 4.14 -8.57 -1.29
N TRP A 190 3.34 -9.40 -1.97
CA TRP A 190 3.04 -9.22 -3.38
C TRP A 190 2.36 -7.88 -3.68
N VAL A 191 1.37 -7.47 -2.88
CA VAL A 191 0.75 -6.14 -3.03
C VAL A 191 1.76 -5.02 -2.79
N LYS A 192 2.64 -5.18 -1.81
CA LYS A 192 3.68 -4.18 -1.56
C LYS A 192 4.70 -4.09 -2.71
N LEU A 193 5.08 -5.24 -3.27
CA LEU A 193 6.00 -5.29 -4.41
C LEU A 193 5.36 -4.70 -5.66
N SER A 194 4.05 -4.92 -5.90
CA SER A 194 3.35 -4.26 -7.02
C SER A 194 3.33 -2.74 -6.85
N LEU A 195 3.05 -2.23 -5.63
CA LEU A 195 3.22 -0.81 -5.30
C LEU A 195 4.64 -0.32 -5.66
N ILE A 196 5.70 -0.90 -5.11
CA ILE A 196 7.06 -0.42 -5.38
C ILE A 196 7.42 -0.50 -6.87
N MET A 197 7.04 -1.58 -7.55
CA MET A 197 7.30 -1.78 -8.97
C MET A 197 6.64 -0.71 -9.82
N CYS A 198 5.41 -0.30 -9.50
CA CYS A 198 4.69 0.70 -10.28
C CYS A 198 5.15 2.13 -10.00
N TYR A 199 5.68 2.40 -8.80
CA TYR A 199 6.29 3.70 -8.47
C TYR A 199 7.72 3.86 -8.97
N SER A 200 8.42 2.75 -9.26
CA SER A 200 9.82 2.77 -9.71
C SER A 200 10.05 3.51 -11.05
N PRO A 201 9.28 3.24 -12.13
CA PRO A 201 9.42 3.99 -13.38
C PRO A 201 9.28 5.50 -13.20
N TYR A 202 8.30 5.93 -12.39
CA TYR A 202 8.11 7.33 -12.06
C TYR A 202 9.30 7.92 -11.29
N GLY A 203 9.82 7.19 -10.30
CA GLY A 203 11.03 7.60 -9.57
C GLY A 203 12.22 7.81 -10.52
N VAL A 204 12.52 6.84 -11.37
CA VAL A 204 13.63 6.94 -12.34
C VAL A 204 13.41 8.08 -13.32
N ALA A 205 12.22 8.20 -13.92
CA ALA A 205 11.92 9.27 -14.87
C ALA A 205 11.99 10.65 -14.21
N SER A 206 11.55 10.78 -12.95
CA SER A 206 11.65 12.02 -12.20
C SER A 206 13.11 12.40 -11.94
N VAL A 207 13.98 11.46 -11.56
CA VAL A 207 15.42 11.73 -11.38
C VAL A 207 16.04 12.23 -12.68
N LEU A 208 15.74 11.59 -13.81
CA LEU A 208 16.26 12.01 -15.12
C LEU A 208 15.79 13.42 -15.49
N PHE A 209 14.49 13.71 -15.30
CA PHE A 209 13.91 15.00 -15.62
C PHE A 209 14.45 16.13 -14.74
N PHE A 210 14.51 15.94 -13.42
CA PHE A 210 15.02 16.98 -12.49
C PHE A 210 16.53 17.19 -12.57
N SER A 211 17.29 16.18 -13.01
CA SER A 211 18.74 16.31 -13.19
C SER A 211 19.10 17.04 -14.48
N SER A 212 18.35 16.80 -15.56
CA SER A 212 18.57 17.40 -16.88
C SER A 212 17.23 17.70 -17.56
N PRO A 213 16.55 18.81 -17.22
CA PRO A 213 15.24 19.12 -17.77
C PRO A 213 15.27 19.28 -19.29
N SER A 214 14.48 18.49 -20.00
CA SER A 214 14.33 18.60 -21.46
C SER A 214 12.88 18.33 -21.89
N SER A 215 12.48 18.95 -23.01
CA SER A 215 11.15 18.72 -23.59
C SER A 215 10.94 17.26 -24.03
N SER A 216 12.02 16.57 -24.42
CA SER A 216 11.97 15.15 -24.78
C SER A 216 11.73 14.21 -23.59
N LEU A 217 12.08 14.63 -22.37
CA LEU A 217 11.88 13.84 -21.14
C LEU A 217 10.54 14.12 -20.45
N PHE A 218 9.89 15.24 -20.77
CA PHE A 218 8.61 15.62 -20.18
C PHE A 218 7.49 14.60 -20.45
N LEU A 219 7.27 14.25 -21.72
CA LEU A 219 6.22 13.30 -22.09
C LEU A 219 6.46 11.89 -21.52
N PRO A 220 7.69 11.30 -21.61
CA PRO A 220 7.99 10.04 -20.93
C PRO A 220 7.75 10.09 -19.42
N TRP A 221 8.15 11.18 -18.75
CA TRP A 221 7.92 11.34 -17.31
C TRP A 221 6.41 11.37 -16.99
N GLN A 222 5.61 12.12 -17.74
CA GLN A 222 4.16 12.14 -17.55
C GLN A 222 3.54 10.75 -17.76
N MET A 223 3.96 10.00 -18.78
CA MET A 223 3.45 8.65 -19.07
C MET A 223 3.75 7.66 -17.93
N THR A 224 4.82 7.87 -17.16
CA THR A 224 5.10 7.01 -15.99
C THR A 224 4.11 7.20 -14.84
N MET A 225 3.39 8.34 -14.77
CA MET A 225 2.32 8.54 -13.79
C MET A 225 1.14 7.59 -14.04
N SER A 226 0.81 7.32 -15.29
CA SER A 226 -0.28 6.40 -15.64
C SER A 226 0.00 4.99 -15.10
N VAL A 227 1.26 4.55 -15.05
CA VAL A 227 1.65 3.25 -14.46
C VAL A 227 1.33 3.20 -12.96
N VAL A 228 1.54 4.30 -12.25
CA VAL A 228 1.23 4.43 -10.82
C VAL A 228 -0.29 4.38 -10.59
N PHE A 229 -1.07 5.04 -11.46
CA PHE A 229 -2.52 5.08 -11.36
C PHE A 229 -3.16 3.72 -11.64
N VAL A 230 -2.76 3.05 -12.72
CA VAL A 230 -3.23 1.71 -13.08
C VAL A 230 -3.01 0.71 -11.94
N ASN A 231 -1.86 0.80 -11.25
CA ASN A 231 -1.59 -0.08 -10.11
C ASN A 231 -2.56 0.13 -8.94
N SER A 232 -2.95 1.38 -8.67
CA SER A 232 -3.94 1.70 -7.65
C SER A 232 -5.32 1.13 -8.02
N THR A 233 -5.66 1.14 -9.30
CA THR A 233 -6.90 0.54 -9.83
C THR A 233 -6.88 -1.00 -9.77
N LEU A 234 -5.70 -1.62 -9.87
CA LEU A 234 -5.52 -3.08 -9.75
C LEU A 234 -5.49 -3.58 -8.30
N ASN A 235 -5.11 -2.75 -7.33
CA ASN A 235 -5.02 -3.13 -5.91
C ASN A 235 -6.33 -3.73 -5.35
N PRO A 236 -7.52 -3.15 -5.61
CA PRO A 236 -8.82 -3.77 -5.35
C PRO A 236 -8.97 -5.21 -5.85
N PHE A 237 -8.62 -5.48 -7.11
CA PHE A 237 -8.70 -6.81 -7.71
C PHE A 237 -7.68 -7.76 -7.09
N LEU A 238 -6.48 -7.27 -6.77
CA LEU A 238 -5.46 -8.02 -6.06
C LEU A 238 -5.90 -8.40 -4.65
N TYR A 239 -6.59 -7.53 -3.90
CA TYR A 239 -7.14 -7.89 -2.58
C TYR A 239 -8.18 -9.00 -2.70
N CYS A 240 -9.11 -8.88 -3.65
CA CYS A 240 -10.13 -9.90 -3.92
C CYS A 240 -9.52 -11.23 -4.37
N TRP A 241 -8.47 -11.20 -5.19
CA TRP A 241 -7.82 -12.42 -5.69
C TRP A 241 -6.91 -13.04 -4.64
N LYS A 242 -6.08 -12.28 -3.93
CA LYS A 242 -5.04 -12.84 -3.06
C LYS A 242 -5.52 -13.04 -1.63
N ILE A 243 -6.31 -12.13 -1.05
CA ILE A 243 -6.74 -12.23 0.36
C ILE A 243 -8.06 -13.00 0.42
N ARG A 244 -8.03 -14.23 0.97
CA ARG A 244 -9.18 -15.14 0.98
C ARG A 244 -10.33 -14.58 1.81
N GLU A 245 -10.00 -13.90 2.89
CA GLU A 245 -10.91 -13.24 3.84
C GLU A 245 -11.66 -12.11 3.11
N VAL A 246 -10.94 -11.21 2.43
CA VAL A 246 -11.54 -10.14 1.60
C VAL A 246 -12.42 -10.74 0.51
N ARG A 247 -11.96 -11.78 -0.19
CA ARG A 247 -12.76 -12.45 -1.22
C ARG A 247 -14.07 -13.01 -0.69
N LYS A 248 -14.04 -13.64 0.49
CA LYS A 248 -15.23 -14.20 1.14
C LYS A 248 -16.20 -13.09 1.51
N ALA A 249 -15.71 -12.00 2.10
CA ALA A 249 -16.52 -10.85 2.46
C ALA A 249 -17.12 -10.11 1.25
N VAL A 250 -16.39 -10.06 0.13
CA VAL A 250 -16.90 -9.50 -1.14
C VAL A 250 -18.04 -10.39 -1.68
N LYS A 251 -17.82 -11.71 -1.74
CA LYS A 251 -18.85 -12.66 -2.19
C LYS A 251 -20.10 -12.66 -1.32
N SER A 252 -19.98 -12.49 0.00
CA SER A 252 -21.15 -12.41 0.89
C SER A 252 -21.91 -11.10 0.72
N THR A 253 -21.22 -9.99 0.38
CA THR A 253 -21.86 -8.70 0.09
C THR A 253 -22.72 -8.77 -1.18
N PHE A 254 -22.22 -9.41 -2.24
CA PHE A 254 -22.99 -9.62 -3.49
C PHE A 254 -24.13 -10.63 -3.38
N LYS A 255 -24.15 -11.50 -2.36
CA LYS A 255 -25.28 -12.41 -2.10
C LYS A 255 -26.40 -11.77 -1.27
N GLN A 256 -26.17 -10.57 -0.73
CA GLN A 256 -27.11 -9.83 0.11
C GLN A 256 -27.61 -8.53 -0.55
N SER A 257 -27.12 -8.20 -1.75
CA SER A 257 -27.63 -7.14 -2.63
C SER A 257 -28.52 -7.76 -3.69
#